data_AF-A0A4R3UNI7-F1
#
_entry.id   AF-A0A4R3UNI7-F1
#
_cell.length_a   1.000
_cell.length_b   1.000
_cell.length_c   1.000
_cell.angle_alpha   90.00
_cell.angle_beta   90.00
_cell.angle_gamma   90.00
#
_symmetry.space_group_name_H-M   'P 1'
#
loop_
_entity.id
_entity.type
_entity.pdbx_description
1 polymer ?
#
loop_
_entity_poly.entity_id
_entity_poly.type
_entity_poly.pdbx_seq_one_letter_code
_entity_poly.pdbx_strand_id
1 'polypeptide(L)'
;MSPEHRLVEALSPPGGPIYGAKDALTGEQQVVFRLRSELDLQLALSHLPRTVLLAGVAEAQRTLLCTIAAELGSNMLKFAHGGDLRVCRCQKSGQDMIEILSEDTGPGIADVPAAVCEHFSTAGTLGLGLPGVIRMADQVHIETGPGCGTSVRALTCLGEGPPQKRAHLTYLLRPGAKPTALQMSCGRETRPCLGQPISGDAIVFRQITSGQLLVAMIDASGHGPRANDLVMRLVALVEGHPRPDIVPLLEALHQACRNTAGAAAGVARIDPVAHLLRYAGVGNVRAHLLGPGSGERAWAGVSRNGVLGDRFPTPFVQQVRLSPGQVLLLCSDGVSESLGGFRGGLPGTSDAPALAHQVVSQCGQALDDAACAVVRLA
;
A
#
# COMPACT_ATOMS: atom_id res chain seq x y z
N MET A 1 -4.46 -3.99 -37.93
CA MET A 1 -3.00 -3.79 -38.14
C MET A 1 -2.72 -4.03 -39.62
N SER A 2 -2.20 -3.01 -40.32
CA SER A 2 -1.89 -3.11 -41.75
C SER A 2 -0.54 -3.81 -42.00
N PRO A 3 -0.32 -4.39 -43.20
CA PRO A 3 0.79 -5.30 -43.48
C PRO A 3 2.19 -4.66 -43.47
N GLU A 4 2.27 -3.33 -43.44
CA GLU A 4 3.53 -2.57 -43.56
C GLU A 4 4.36 -2.55 -42.27
N HIS A 5 3.74 -2.85 -41.13
CA HIS A 5 4.42 -2.95 -39.82
C HIS A 5 5.40 -4.14 -39.72
N ARG A 6 5.29 -5.15 -40.59
CA ARG A 6 6.12 -6.36 -40.50
C ARG A 6 7.54 -6.22 -41.07
N LEU A 7 7.85 -5.14 -41.79
CA LEU A 7 9.13 -5.01 -42.49
C LEU A 7 10.22 -4.25 -41.70
N VAL A 8 9.86 -3.53 -40.62
CA VAL A 8 10.83 -2.74 -39.83
C VAL A 8 11.34 -3.48 -38.59
N GLU A 9 10.60 -4.50 -38.08
CA GLU A 9 11.01 -5.31 -36.93
C GLU A 9 12.24 -6.21 -37.19
N ALA A 10 12.61 -6.44 -38.45
CA ALA A 10 13.58 -7.47 -38.82
C ALA A 10 15.06 -7.06 -38.79
N LEU A 11 15.41 -5.82 -38.44
CA LEU A 11 16.80 -5.32 -38.57
C LEU A 11 17.41 -4.63 -37.34
N SER A 12 16.74 -4.63 -36.18
CA SER A 12 17.33 -4.09 -34.94
C SER A 12 17.85 -5.20 -34.02
N PRO A 13 19.06 -5.09 -33.44
CA PRO A 13 19.58 -6.09 -32.51
C PRO A 13 18.68 -6.20 -31.26
N PRO A 14 18.59 -7.38 -30.62
CA PRO A 14 17.82 -7.54 -29.39
C PRO A 14 18.36 -6.60 -28.30
N GLY A 15 17.55 -5.61 -27.92
CA GLY A 15 17.91 -4.59 -26.90
C GLY A 15 18.42 -3.25 -27.44
N GLY A 16 18.52 -3.07 -28.77
CA GLY A 16 18.83 -1.77 -29.37
C GLY A 16 17.63 -0.82 -29.43
N PRO A 17 17.83 0.51 -29.44
CA PRO A 17 16.76 1.47 -29.68
C PRO A 17 16.08 1.20 -31.03
N ILE A 18 14.75 1.18 -31.04
CA ILE A 18 13.99 1.16 -32.29
C ILE A 18 13.94 2.60 -32.81
N TYR A 19 14.82 2.91 -33.76
CA TYR A 19 14.87 4.22 -34.42
C TYR A 19 13.77 4.32 -35.47
N GLY A 20 12.94 5.37 -35.34
CA GLY A 20 12.23 5.97 -36.46
C GLY A 20 11.13 5.15 -37.10
N ALA A 21 9.96 5.09 -36.46
CA ALA A 21 8.71 5.15 -37.20
C ALA A 21 8.05 6.48 -36.84
N LYS A 22 7.81 7.34 -37.84
CA LYS A 22 6.82 8.42 -37.69
C LYS A 22 5.56 7.78 -37.14
N ASP A 23 4.98 8.34 -36.08
CA ASP A 23 3.66 7.89 -35.66
C ASP A 23 2.73 8.00 -36.88
N ALA A 24 2.13 6.87 -37.29
CA ALA A 24 1.29 6.78 -38.47
C ALA A 24 0.06 7.70 -38.39
N LEU A 25 -0.24 8.25 -37.21
CA LEU A 25 -1.36 9.14 -36.95
C LEU A 25 -0.96 10.62 -36.82
N THR A 26 0.27 10.96 -36.40
CA THR A 26 0.67 12.36 -36.10
C THR A 26 1.85 12.88 -36.91
N GLY A 27 2.68 12.00 -37.50
CA GLY A 27 3.85 12.39 -38.29
C GLY A 27 5.07 12.87 -37.47
N GLU A 28 5.00 12.81 -36.14
CA GLU A 28 6.04 13.28 -35.22
C GLU A 28 7.23 12.31 -35.12
N GLN A 29 8.43 12.84 -34.85
CA GLN A 29 9.62 12.02 -34.65
C GLN A 29 9.63 11.47 -33.22
N GLN A 30 9.86 10.17 -33.08
CA GLN A 30 9.95 9.50 -31.79
C GLN A 30 11.07 8.45 -31.76
N VAL A 31 11.52 8.13 -30.55
CA VAL A 31 12.39 7.00 -30.24
C VAL A 31 11.76 6.19 -29.12
N VAL A 32 11.87 4.87 -29.20
CA VAL A 32 11.36 3.95 -28.17
C VAL A 32 12.49 3.08 -27.65
N PHE A 33 12.65 3.08 -26.33
CA PHE A 33 13.58 2.23 -25.60
C PHE A 33 12.78 1.21 -24.80
N ARG A 34 12.96 -0.08 -25.10
CA ARG A 34 12.36 -1.16 -24.31
C ARG A 34 13.31 -1.52 -23.18
N LEU A 35 12.87 -1.29 -21.94
CA LEU A 35 13.69 -1.48 -20.75
C LEU A 35 13.31 -2.78 -20.06
N ARG A 36 14.28 -3.69 -19.92
CA ARG A 36 14.12 -4.96 -19.18
C ARG A 36 15.17 -5.11 -18.06
N SER A 37 16.23 -4.32 -18.13
CA SER A 37 17.36 -4.34 -17.21
C SER A 37 17.95 -2.94 -17.00
N GLU A 38 18.77 -2.80 -15.96
CA GLU A 38 19.50 -1.55 -15.71
C GLU A 38 20.46 -1.19 -16.85
N LEU A 39 20.99 -2.20 -17.55
CA LEU A 39 21.84 -2.01 -18.73
C LEU A 39 21.07 -1.36 -19.88
N ASP A 40 19.82 -1.79 -20.11
CA ASP A 40 18.96 -1.18 -21.15
C ASP A 40 18.69 0.29 -20.84
N LEU A 41 18.48 0.63 -19.57
CA LEU A 41 18.30 2.01 -19.13
C LEU A 41 19.58 2.83 -19.35
N GLN A 42 20.74 2.31 -18.98
CA GLN A 42 22.03 2.98 -19.24
C GLN A 42 22.25 3.22 -20.73
N LEU A 43 21.95 2.23 -21.58
CA LEU A 43 22.03 2.38 -23.04
C LEU A 43 21.05 3.45 -23.54
N ALA A 44 19.79 3.42 -23.10
CA ALA A 44 18.78 4.41 -23.45
C ALA A 44 19.24 5.84 -23.12
N LEU A 45 19.75 6.05 -21.90
CA LEU A 45 20.25 7.35 -21.44
C LEU A 45 21.52 7.80 -22.16
N SER A 46 22.38 6.86 -22.58
CA SER A 46 23.57 7.18 -23.39
C SER A 46 23.20 7.61 -24.83
N HIS A 47 22.10 7.09 -25.36
CA HIS A 47 21.62 7.36 -26.71
C HIS A 47 20.74 8.61 -26.80
N LEU A 48 19.88 8.84 -25.81
CA LEU A 48 18.90 9.92 -25.82
C LEU A 48 19.49 11.32 -26.18
N PRO A 49 20.59 11.79 -25.56
CA PRO A 49 21.24 13.07 -25.90
C PRO A 49 21.71 13.18 -27.36
N ARG A 50 21.95 12.05 -28.02
CA ARG A 50 22.48 11.96 -29.39
C ARG A 50 21.37 11.83 -30.44
N THR A 51 20.11 11.76 -30.01
CA THR A 51 18.98 11.67 -30.93
C THR A 51 18.74 13.00 -31.64
N VAL A 52 18.20 12.92 -32.86
CA VAL A 52 17.79 14.11 -33.62
C VAL A 52 16.69 14.91 -32.89
N LEU A 53 15.92 14.27 -32.00
CA LEU A 53 14.90 14.91 -31.18
C LEU A 53 15.48 16.07 -30.35
N LEU A 54 16.67 15.87 -29.79
CA LEU A 54 17.33 16.85 -28.92
C LEU A 54 18.31 17.78 -29.69
N ALA A 55 18.29 17.73 -31.03
CA ALA A 55 19.06 18.66 -31.84
C ALA A 55 18.62 20.11 -31.59
N GLY A 56 19.60 20.99 -31.31
CA GLY A 56 19.36 22.40 -31.02
C GLY A 56 18.81 22.70 -29.61
N VAL A 57 18.61 21.68 -28.77
CA VAL A 57 18.17 21.88 -27.38
C VAL A 57 19.35 22.33 -26.51
N ALA A 58 19.14 23.27 -25.59
CA ALA A 58 20.17 23.75 -24.67
C ALA A 58 20.69 22.62 -23.75
N GLU A 59 21.97 22.69 -23.34
CA GLU A 59 22.59 21.63 -22.54
C GLU A 59 21.88 21.41 -21.20
N ALA A 60 21.50 22.49 -20.50
CA ALA A 60 20.73 22.40 -19.26
C ALA A 60 19.38 21.68 -19.45
N GLN A 61 18.68 21.96 -20.55
CA GLN A 61 17.42 21.28 -20.90
C GLN A 61 17.64 19.82 -21.28
N ARG A 62 18.74 19.48 -21.96
CA ARG A 62 19.09 18.08 -22.25
C ARG A 62 19.35 17.28 -20.97
N THR A 63 20.10 17.84 -20.03
CA THR A 63 20.34 17.20 -18.73
C THR A 63 19.01 16.98 -17.99
N LEU A 64 18.13 18.00 -17.93
CA LEU A 64 16.81 17.90 -17.33
C LEU A 64 15.98 16.74 -17.92
N LEU A 65 15.91 16.65 -19.24
CA LEU A 65 15.17 15.59 -19.95
C LEU A 65 15.75 14.21 -19.67
N CYS A 66 17.08 14.08 -19.65
CA CYS A 66 17.75 12.83 -19.28
C CYS A 66 17.47 12.44 -17.83
N THR A 67 17.40 13.39 -16.89
CA THR A 67 17.03 13.10 -15.50
C THR A 67 15.59 12.61 -15.40
N ILE A 68 14.64 13.26 -16.11
CA ILE A 68 13.24 12.78 -16.16
C ILE A 68 13.18 11.35 -16.72
N ALA A 69 13.86 11.08 -17.84
CA ALA A 69 13.93 9.76 -18.45
C ALA A 69 14.52 8.70 -17.50
N ALA A 70 15.57 9.06 -16.74
CA ALA A 70 16.22 8.17 -15.79
C ALA A 70 15.29 7.80 -14.63
N GLU A 71 14.58 8.77 -14.05
CA GLU A 71 13.65 8.52 -12.95
C GLU A 71 12.47 7.66 -13.41
N LEU A 72 11.87 7.96 -14.56
CA LEU A 72 10.77 7.16 -15.11
C LEU A 72 11.22 5.74 -15.49
N GLY A 73 12.38 5.61 -16.14
CA GLY A 73 12.95 4.32 -16.49
C GLY A 73 13.29 3.47 -15.26
N SER A 74 13.89 4.08 -14.24
CA SER A 74 14.21 3.41 -12.98
C SER A 74 12.95 2.94 -12.24
N ASN A 75 11.88 3.74 -12.25
CA ASN A 75 10.60 3.35 -11.66
C ASN A 75 10.01 2.11 -12.35
N MET A 76 10.04 2.03 -13.69
CA MET A 76 9.57 0.84 -14.41
C MET A 76 10.35 -0.42 -14.03
N LEU A 77 11.68 -0.33 -13.93
CA LEU A 77 12.52 -1.48 -13.57
C LEU A 77 12.28 -1.92 -12.11
N LYS A 78 12.19 -0.97 -11.18
CA LYS A 78 12.02 -1.24 -9.74
C LYS A 78 10.64 -1.77 -9.39
N PHE A 79 9.59 -1.24 -10.01
CA PHE A 79 8.20 -1.49 -9.58
C PHE A 79 7.39 -2.35 -10.56
N ALA A 80 7.83 -2.48 -11.82
CA ALA A 80 7.05 -3.13 -12.87
C ALA A 80 7.83 -4.15 -13.71
N HIS A 81 9.08 -4.47 -13.34
CA HIS A 81 9.97 -5.39 -14.07
C HIS A 81 10.29 -4.96 -15.52
N GLY A 82 10.15 -3.67 -15.82
CA GLY A 82 10.42 -3.09 -17.14
C GLY A 82 9.20 -2.47 -17.81
N GLY A 83 9.40 -2.01 -19.04
CA GLY A 83 8.39 -1.29 -19.81
C GLY A 83 8.98 -0.61 -21.04
N ASP A 84 8.21 0.26 -21.67
CA ASP A 84 8.63 1.04 -22.84
C ASP A 84 8.77 2.51 -22.46
N LEU A 85 9.95 3.08 -22.69
CA LEU A 85 10.23 4.50 -22.57
C LEU A 85 10.23 5.12 -23.97
N ARG A 86 9.23 5.93 -24.29
CA ARG A 86 9.12 6.67 -25.55
C ARG A 86 9.49 8.12 -25.34
N VAL A 87 10.27 8.68 -26.27
CA VAL A 87 10.56 10.11 -26.30
C VAL A 87 10.17 10.65 -27.67
N CYS A 88 9.42 11.74 -27.68
CA CYS A 88 8.94 12.39 -28.89
C CYS A 88 9.18 13.90 -28.81
N ARG A 89 9.50 14.53 -29.95
CA ARG A 89 9.46 15.99 -30.09
C ARG A 89 8.20 16.36 -30.85
N CYS A 90 7.38 17.19 -30.23
CA CYS A 90 6.05 17.54 -30.71
C CYS A 90 5.85 19.05 -30.64
N GLN A 91 4.89 19.56 -31.43
CA GLN A 91 4.48 20.95 -31.37
C GLN A 91 3.04 21.01 -30.88
N LYS A 92 2.80 21.46 -29.64
CA LYS A 92 1.42 21.60 -29.10
C LYS A 92 1.13 23.07 -28.82
N SER A 93 -0.01 23.54 -29.32
CA SER A 93 -0.45 24.95 -29.16
C SER A 93 0.63 25.98 -29.58
N GLY A 94 1.43 25.65 -30.60
CA GLY A 94 2.53 26.49 -31.09
C GLY A 94 3.83 26.43 -30.29
N GLN A 95 3.89 25.67 -29.19
CA GLN A 95 5.10 25.46 -28.39
C GLN A 95 5.81 24.17 -28.81
N ASP A 96 7.12 24.26 -29.01
CA ASP A 96 8.00 23.12 -29.27
C ASP A 96 8.32 22.42 -27.94
N MET A 97 8.05 21.12 -27.85
CA MET A 97 8.11 20.37 -26.60
C MET A 97 8.72 18.99 -26.80
N ILE A 98 9.35 18.49 -25.73
CA ILE A 98 9.73 17.09 -25.59
C ILE A 98 8.74 16.39 -24.68
N GLU A 99 8.18 15.29 -25.16
CA GLU A 99 7.35 14.38 -24.39
C GLU A 99 8.15 13.11 -24.06
N ILE A 100 8.17 12.73 -22.79
CA ILE A 100 8.71 11.47 -22.30
C ILE A 100 7.55 10.66 -21.74
N LEU A 101 7.27 9.51 -22.35
CA LEU A 101 6.20 8.60 -21.97
C LEU A 101 6.82 7.29 -21.49
N SER A 102 6.59 6.93 -20.23
CA SER A 102 6.92 5.61 -19.70
C SER A 102 5.66 4.78 -19.56
N GLU A 103 5.64 3.57 -20.12
CA GLU A 103 4.52 2.64 -20.01
C GLU A 103 4.98 1.27 -19.55
N ASP A 104 4.36 0.79 -18.48
CA ASP A 104 4.56 -0.55 -17.96
C ASP A 104 3.26 -1.34 -17.85
N THR A 105 3.41 -2.66 -17.64
CA THR A 105 2.32 -3.61 -17.37
C THR A 105 2.42 -4.16 -15.95
N GLY A 106 3.02 -3.39 -15.04
CA GLY A 106 3.23 -3.77 -13.66
C GLY A 106 1.97 -3.69 -12.80
N PRO A 107 2.13 -3.71 -11.47
CA PRO A 107 1.01 -3.69 -10.53
C PRO A 107 0.24 -2.37 -10.50
N GLY A 108 0.76 -1.30 -11.11
CA GLY A 108 0.18 0.04 -11.06
C GLY A 108 0.37 0.76 -9.72
N ILE A 109 0.04 2.05 -9.70
CA ILE A 109 0.08 2.91 -8.51
C ILE A 109 -1.32 2.90 -7.88
N ALA A 110 -1.42 2.35 -6.67
CA ALA A 110 -2.71 2.23 -5.97
C ALA A 110 -3.24 3.56 -5.43
N ASP A 111 -2.34 4.44 -4.97
CA ASP A 111 -2.65 5.77 -4.43
C ASP A 111 -1.72 6.79 -5.08
N VAL A 112 -2.19 7.43 -6.14
CA VAL A 112 -1.42 8.45 -6.87
C VAL A 112 -1.14 9.67 -5.99
N PRO A 113 -2.12 10.25 -5.25
CA PRO A 113 -1.86 11.32 -4.30
C PRO A 113 -0.73 11.03 -3.31
N ALA A 114 -0.66 9.82 -2.74
CA ALA A 114 0.43 9.45 -1.85
C ALA A 114 1.77 9.30 -2.59
N ALA A 115 1.76 8.72 -3.79
CA ALA A 115 2.97 8.49 -4.59
C ALA A 115 3.66 9.76 -5.10
N VAL A 116 2.92 10.87 -5.17
CA VAL A 116 3.47 12.18 -5.58
C VAL A 116 3.92 13.05 -4.42
N CYS A 117 3.65 12.64 -3.17
CA CYS A 117 4.19 13.31 -1.98
C CYS A 117 5.68 12.98 -1.79
N GLU A 118 6.47 13.99 -1.38
CA GLU A 118 7.89 13.79 -1.07
C GLU A 118 8.07 12.80 0.08
N HIS A 119 9.16 12.02 0.03
CA HIS A 119 9.51 10.98 1.02
C HIS A 119 8.60 9.74 1.05
N PHE A 120 7.69 9.57 0.08
CA PHE A 120 6.97 8.32 -0.12
C PHE A 120 7.84 7.33 -0.92
N SER A 121 8.23 6.22 -0.29
CA SER A 121 8.97 5.14 -0.96
C SER A 121 8.53 3.78 -0.44
N THR A 122 8.13 2.90 -1.36
CA THR A 122 7.77 1.51 -1.08
C THR A 122 8.94 0.53 -1.29
N ALA A 123 10.10 1.01 -1.77
CA ALA A 123 11.24 0.17 -2.15
C ALA A 123 12.61 0.63 -1.59
N GLY A 124 12.62 1.40 -0.49
CA GLY A 124 13.86 1.73 0.23
C GLY A 124 14.77 2.77 -0.45
N THR A 125 14.28 3.51 -1.44
CA THR A 125 14.96 4.68 -2.03
C THR A 125 14.52 5.97 -1.33
N LEU A 126 15.23 7.09 -1.54
CA LEU A 126 14.94 8.40 -0.92
C LEU A 126 13.56 9.01 -1.28
N GLY A 127 12.71 8.34 -2.08
CA GLY A 127 11.36 8.82 -2.41
C GLY A 127 11.35 10.06 -3.30
N LEU A 128 12.37 10.24 -4.13
CA LEU A 128 12.60 11.45 -4.93
C LEU A 128 12.20 11.33 -6.40
N GLY A 129 11.89 10.12 -6.91
CA GLY A 129 11.80 9.89 -8.35
C GLY A 129 10.60 10.55 -9.03
N LEU A 130 9.38 10.09 -8.76
CA LEU A 130 8.17 10.67 -9.35
C LEU A 130 7.91 12.13 -8.88
N PRO A 131 8.12 12.50 -7.60
CA PRO A 131 8.09 13.91 -7.19
C PRO A 131 9.12 14.76 -7.90
N GLY A 132 10.31 14.21 -8.18
CA GLY A 132 11.36 14.87 -8.96
C GLY A 132 10.92 15.15 -10.39
N VAL A 133 10.30 14.18 -11.06
CA VAL A 133 9.72 14.36 -12.40
C VAL A 133 8.67 15.47 -12.41
N ILE A 134 7.79 15.52 -11.40
CA ILE A 134 6.77 16.56 -11.25
C ILE A 134 7.37 17.94 -11.01
N ARG A 135 8.56 18.03 -10.40
CA ARG A 135 9.26 19.32 -10.24
C ARG A 135 9.97 19.78 -11.52
N MET A 136 10.40 18.84 -12.35
CA MET A 136 11.22 19.09 -13.52
C MET A 136 10.42 19.36 -14.80
N ALA A 137 9.30 18.65 -15.00
CA ALA A 137 8.46 18.78 -16.18
C ALA A 137 7.47 19.95 -16.08
N ASP A 138 6.97 20.46 -17.21
CA ASP A 138 5.92 21.47 -17.23
C ASP A 138 4.53 20.85 -17.02
N GLN A 139 4.31 19.64 -17.54
CA GLN A 139 3.05 18.91 -17.39
C GLN A 139 3.33 17.43 -17.14
N VAL A 140 2.55 16.83 -16.24
CA VAL A 140 2.61 15.39 -15.96
C VAL A 140 1.21 14.81 -15.98
N HIS A 141 1.00 13.78 -16.79
CA HIS A 141 -0.21 12.98 -16.81
C HIS A 141 0.09 11.54 -16.38
N ILE A 142 -0.65 11.02 -15.40
CA ILE A 142 -0.50 9.66 -14.91
C ILE A 142 -1.78 8.88 -15.17
N GLU A 143 -1.68 7.79 -15.93
CA GLU A 143 -2.75 6.80 -16.06
C GLU A 143 -2.32 5.50 -15.42
N THR A 144 -3.05 5.05 -14.41
CA THR A 144 -2.62 3.86 -13.66
C THR A 144 -3.78 3.16 -13.00
N GLY A 145 -3.56 1.99 -12.43
CA GLY A 145 -4.57 1.30 -11.64
C GLY A 145 -4.06 -0.05 -11.16
N PRO A 146 -4.58 -0.58 -10.04
CA PRO A 146 -4.18 -1.88 -9.53
C PRO A 146 -4.27 -2.98 -10.61
N GLY A 147 -3.13 -3.61 -10.92
CA GLY A 147 -3.02 -4.68 -11.91
C GLY A 147 -3.11 -4.23 -13.38
N CYS A 148 -3.15 -2.93 -13.66
CA CYS A 148 -3.29 -2.39 -15.01
C CYS A 148 -2.03 -1.67 -15.53
N GLY A 149 -0.91 -1.76 -14.80
CA GLY A 149 0.32 -1.02 -15.09
C GLY A 149 0.21 0.49 -14.85
N THR A 150 1.27 1.19 -15.19
CA THR A 150 1.36 2.66 -15.11
C THR A 150 1.78 3.23 -16.45
N SER A 151 1.15 4.32 -16.83
CA SER A 151 1.62 5.23 -17.88
C SER A 151 1.86 6.59 -17.26
N VAL A 152 3.07 7.12 -17.43
CA VAL A 152 3.44 8.46 -16.98
C VAL A 152 3.94 9.23 -18.19
N ARG A 153 3.28 10.33 -18.50
CA ARG A 153 3.62 11.24 -19.59
C ARG A 153 4.10 12.55 -19.01
N ALA A 154 5.36 12.90 -19.25
CA ALA A 154 5.97 14.16 -18.84
C ALA A 154 6.26 15.02 -20.08
N LEU A 155 5.79 16.27 -20.10
CA LEU A 155 6.05 17.23 -21.17
C LEU A 155 6.93 18.37 -20.67
N THR A 156 7.91 18.76 -21.48
CA THR A 156 8.84 19.87 -21.21
C THR A 156 8.94 20.78 -22.43
N CYS A 157 8.72 22.08 -22.24
CA CYS A 157 8.83 23.10 -23.28
C CYS A 157 10.30 23.40 -23.59
N LEU A 158 10.59 23.58 -24.88
CA LEU A 158 11.89 24.02 -25.37
C LEU A 158 11.88 25.54 -25.56
N GLY A 159 12.99 26.21 -25.23
CA GLY A 159 13.14 27.67 -25.35
C GLY A 159 13.80 28.35 -24.15
N GLU A 160 14.07 29.66 -24.27
CA GLU A 160 14.72 30.46 -23.24
C GLU A 160 13.70 31.06 -22.25
N GLY A 161 13.77 30.60 -21.01
CA GLY A 161 13.08 31.17 -19.87
C GLY A 161 13.37 30.34 -18.62
N PRO A 162 13.50 30.96 -17.43
CA PRO A 162 13.59 30.19 -16.20
C PRO A 162 12.32 29.32 -16.05
N PRO A 163 12.42 28.07 -15.58
CA PRO A 163 11.25 27.24 -15.28
C PRO A 163 10.44 27.90 -14.18
N GLN A 164 9.48 28.75 -14.56
CA GLN A 164 8.49 29.31 -13.66
C GLN A 164 7.18 28.61 -13.93
N LYS A 165 6.91 27.51 -13.23
CA LYS A 165 5.56 27.03 -12.85
C LYS A 165 5.66 25.67 -12.15
N ARG A 166 4.79 25.44 -11.15
CA ARG A 166 4.50 24.09 -10.65
C ARG A 166 3.90 23.30 -11.82
N ALA A 167 4.40 22.09 -12.08
CA ALA A 167 3.84 21.25 -13.13
C ALA A 167 2.32 21.11 -12.97
N HIS A 168 1.61 21.16 -14.09
CA HIS A 168 0.21 20.76 -14.09
C HIS A 168 0.16 19.22 -14.02
N LEU A 169 -0.07 18.70 -12.81
CA LEU A 169 -0.26 17.27 -12.57
C LEU A 169 -1.74 16.90 -12.77
N THR A 170 -1.97 15.93 -13.63
CA THR A 170 -3.28 15.27 -13.80
C THR A 170 -3.10 13.76 -13.68
N TYR A 171 -4.11 13.06 -13.17
CA TYR A 171 -4.09 11.60 -13.16
C TYR A 171 -5.48 11.01 -13.36
N LEU A 172 -5.52 9.82 -13.97
CA LEU A 172 -6.72 9.04 -14.24
C LEU A 172 -6.48 7.57 -13.88
N LEU A 173 -7.54 6.90 -13.44
CA LEU A 173 -7.52 5.45 -13.27
C LEU A 173 -7.81 4.75 -14.61
N ARG A 174 -7.01 3.77 -15.01
CA ARG A 174 -7.21 3.03 -16.28
C ARG A 174 -8.56 2.29 -16.30
N PRO A 175 -9.34 2.36 -17.39
CA PRO A 175 -10.60 1.61 -17.53
C PRO A 175 -10.35 0.10 -17.41
N GLY A 176 -11.03 -0.57 -16.48
CA GLY A 176 -10.83 -2.00 -16.20
C GLY A 176 -10.00 -2.31 -14.96
N ALA A 177 -9.42 -1.29 -14.30
CA ALA A 177 -8.88 -1.39 -12.95
C ALA A 177 -10.02 -1.63 -11.94
N LYS A 178 -10.58 -2.83 -11.92
CA LYS A 178 -11.36 -3.30 -10.79
C LYS A 178 -10.33 -3.64 -9.71
N PRO A 179 -10.30 -2.96 -8.56
CA PRO A 179 -9.43 -3.39 -7.49
C PRO A 179 -9.79 -4.84 -7.17
N THR A 180 -8.86 -5.77 -7.34
CA THR A 180 -9.05 -7.13 -6.87
C THR A 180 -9.07 -7.04 -5.35
N ALA A 181 -10.27 -7.06 -4.79
CA ALA A 181 -10.45 -7.05 -3.35
C ALA A 181 -9.69 -8.26 -2.77
N LEU A 182 -8.84 -8.02 -1.78
CA LEU A 182 -8.20 -9.10 -1.03
C LEU A 182 -9.29 -10.04 -0.50
N GLN A 183 -9.15 -11.34 -0.75
CA GLN A 183 -10.02 -12.33 -0.14
C GLN A 183 -9.64 -12.43 1.33
N MET A 184 -10.61 -12.32 2.21
CA MET A 184 -10.38 -12.34 3.66
C MET A 184 -10.99 -13.59 4.27
N SER A 185 -10.21 -14.34 5.05
CA SER A 185 -10.72 -15.37 5.95
C SER A 185 -10.42 -15.01 7.40
N CYS A 186 -11.41 -15.20 8.27
CA CYS A 186 -11.36 -14.79 9.66
C CYS A 186 -11.40 -16.00 10.59
N GLY A 187 -10.70 -15.91 11.71
CA GLY A 187 -10.73 -16.89 12.79
C GLY A 187 -10.58 -16.18 14.13
N ARG A 188 -11.21 -16.73 15.17
CA ARG A 188 -11.03 -16.27 16.55
C ARG A 188 -10.95 -17.46 17.48
N GLU A 189 -10.16 -17.30 18.52
CA GLU A 189 -10.13 -18.21 19.66
C GLU A 189 -10.08 -17.38 20.94
N THR A 190 -10.82 -17.83 21.95
CA THR A 190 -10.82 -17.23 23.29
C THR A 190 -10.79 -18.36 24.32
N ARG A 191 -9.93 -18.24 25.32
CA ARG A 191 -9.78 -19.21 26.40
C ARG A 191 -9.87 -18.50 27.75
N PRO A 192 -10.76 -18.93 28.65
CA PRO A 192 -10.83 -18.40 30.00
C PRO A 192 -9.53 -18.62 30.80
N CYS A 193 -9.26 -17.72 31.74
CA CYS A 193 -8.30 -17.92 32.83
C CYS A 193 -8.57 -19.26 33.54
N LEU A 194 -7.51 -19.97 33.94
CA LEU A 194 -7.62 -21.27 34.60
C LEU A 194 -8.52 -21.19 35.85
N GLY A 195 -9.54 -22.06 35.89
CA GLY A 195 -10.52 -22.11 36.96
C GLY A 195 -11.70 -21.14 36.80
N GLN A 196 -11.71 -20.30 35.76
CA GLN A 196 -12.87 -19.50 35.38
C GLN A 196 -13.70 -20.22 34.31
N PRO A 197 -15.05 -20.15 34.39
CA PRO A 197 -15.91 -20.80 33.40
C PRO A 197 -16.05 -19.97 32.11
N ILE A 198 -15.74 -18.67 32.16
CA ILE A 198 -15.95 -17.69 31.09
C ILE A 198 -14.87 -16.63 31.12
N SER A 199 -14.54 -16.09 29.96
CA SER A 199 -13.45 -15.15 29.76
C SER A 199 -13.90 -13.68 29.85
N GLY A 200 -13.03 -12.81 30.35
CA GLY A 200 -13.13 -11.36 30.25
C GLY A 200 -12.75 -10.80 28.87
N ASP A 201 -12.20 -11.62 27.99
CA ASP A 201 -11.80 -11.20 26.63
C ASP A 201 -12.92 -11.42 25.61
N ALA A 202 -12.94 -10.58 24.57
CA ALA A 202 -13.83 -10.77 23.43
C ALA A 202 -13.25 -10.27 22.10
N ILE A 203 -13.69 -10.92 21.03
CA ILE A 203 -13.34 -10.59 19.64
C ILE A 203 -14.62 -10.38 18.83
N VAL A 204 -14.69 -9.24 18.14
CA VAL A 204 -15.80 -8.90 17.23
C VAL A 204 -15.28 -8.75 15.81
N PHE A 205 -15.86 -9.52 14.89
CA PHE A 205 -15.72 -9.32 13.44
C PHE A 205 -17.01 -8.71 12.91
N ARG A 206 -16.94 -7.48 12.40
CA ARG A 206 -18.09 -6.78 11.84
C ARG A 206 -17.81 -6.39 10.39
N GLN A 207 -18.57 -6.98 9.47
CA GLN A 207 -18.57 -6.52 8.08
C GLN A 207 -19.22 -5.13 7.99
N ILE A 208 -18.56 -4.23 7.27
CA ILE A 208 -19.06 -2.88 6.96
C ILE A 208 -19.50 -2.88 5.48
N THR A 209 -19.55 -1.72 4.84
CA THR A 209 -19.87 -1.54 3.43
C THR A 209 -18.74 -2.01 2.52
N SER A 210 -19.09 -2.46 1.32
CA SER A 210 -18.13 -2.75 0.24
C SER A 210 -17.07 -3.79 0.59
N GLY A 211 -17.41 -4.75 1.46
CA GLY A 211 -16.50 -5.83 1.88
C GLY A 211 -15.46 -5.43 2.93
N GLN A 212 -15.49 -4.19 3.43
CA GLN A 212 -14.61 -3.77 4.53
C GLN A 212 -14.90 -4.57 5.80
N LEU A 213 -13.86 -4.85 6.58
CA LEU A 213 -13.95 -5.59 7.82
C LEU A 213 -13.45 -4.74 8.99
N LEU A 214 -14.25 -4.65 10.06
CA LEU A 214 -13.81 -4.14 11.36
C LEU A 214 -13.56 -5.31 12.30
N VAL A 215 -12.41 -5.28 12.96
CA VAL A 215 -12.03 -6.24 13.99
C VAL A 215 -11.82 -5.47 15.28
N ALA A 216 -12.52 -5.84 16.34
CA ALA A 216 -12.27 -5.32 17.68
C ALA A 216 -11.82 -6.46 18.59
N MET A 217 -10.73 -6.24 19.31
CA MET A 217 -10.29 -7.05 20.44
C MET A 217 -10.51 -6.23 21.71
N ILE A 218 -11.13 -6.84 22.71
CA ILE A 218 -11.47 -6.20 23.98
C ILE A 218 -11.01 -7.12 25.10
N ASP A 219 -10.25 -6.58 26.03
CA ASP A 219 -9.75 -7.23 27.24
C ASP A 219 -10.31 -6.46 28.42
N ALA A 220 -11.33 -7.02 29.08
CA ALA A 220 -11.95 -6.39 30.24
C ALA A 220 -11.11 -6.67 31.49
N SER A 221 -10.84 -5.63 32.28
CA SER A 221 -9.96 -5.77 33.45
C SER A 221 -10.50 -6.79 34.47
N GLY A 222 -9.68 -7.81 34.75
CA GLY A 222 -10.02 -8.93 35.61
C GLY A 222 -10.44 -10.17 34.81
N HIS A 223 -10.97 -11.20 35.48
CA HIS A 223 -11.36 -12.46 34.84
C HIS A 223 -12.67 -13.01 35.42
N GLY A 224 -13.28 -13.95 34.70
CA GLY A 224 -14.49 -14.62 35.14
C GLY A 224 -15.77 -13.79 34.96
N PRO A 225 -16.86 -14.09 35.69
CA PRO A 225 -18.19 -13.57 35.36
C PRO A 225 -18.31 -12.04 35.35
N ARG A 226 -17.65 -11.33 36.27
CA ARG A 226 -17.73 -9.86 36.34
C ARG A 226 -17.07 -9.17 35.14
N ALA A 227 -15.92 -9.69 34.70
CA ALA A 227 -15.24 -9.19 33.51
C ALA A 227 -16.05 -9.53 32.25
N ASN A 228 -16.60 -10.75 32.19
CA ASN A 228 -17.47 -11.17 31.09
C ASN A 228 -18.73 -10.29 30.97
N ASP A 229 -19.40 -9.95 32.08
CA ASP A 229 -20.58 -9.07 32.06
C ASP A 229 -20.25 -7.71 31.42
N LEU A 230 -19.06 -7.16 31.69
CA LEU A 230 -18.59 -5.93 31.06
C LEU A 230 -18.31 -6.15 29.58
N VAL A 231 -17.51 -7.17 29.22
CA VAL A 231 -17.09 -7.39 27.83
C VAL A 231 -18.28 -7.66 26.92
N MET A 232 -19.31 -8.38 27.39
CA MET A 232 -20.52 -8.65 26.60
C MET A 232 -21.31 -7.39 26.28
N ARG A 233 -21.35 -6.40 27.18
CA ARG A 233 -21.96 -5.08 26.88
C ARG A 233 -21.14 -4.32 25.83
N LEU A 234 -19.81 -4.40 25.90
CA LEU A 234 -18.93 -3.74 24.94
C LEU A 234 -19.00 -4.41 23.56
N VAL A 235 -19.12 -5.73 23.49
CA VAL A 235 -19.38 -6.49 22.25
C VAL A 235 -20.66 -5.99 21.57
N ALA A 236 -21.77 -5.93 22.32
CA ALA A 236 -23.04 -5.44 21.80
C ALA A 236 -22.93 -3.99 21.27
N LEU A 237 -22.15 -3.14 21.95
CA LEU A 237 -21.85 -1.79 21.49
C LEU A 237 -21.10 -1.80 20.16
N VAL A 238 -20.04 -2.61 20.00
CA VAL A 238 -19.28 -2.71 18.74
C VAL A 238 -20.15 -3.21 17.59
N GLU A 239 -20.98 -4.22 17.82
CA GLU A 239 -21.88 -4.79 16.82
C GLU A 239 -22.96 -3.78 16.39
N GLY A 240 -23.51 -3.01 17.34
CA GLY A 240 -24.60 -2.06 17.11
C GLY A 240 -24.18 -0.63 16.77
N HIS A 241 -22.90 -0.26 16.87
CA HIS A 241 -22.49 1.15 16.75
C HIS A 241 -22.84 1.72 15.36
N PRO A 242 -23.47 2.91 15.26
CA PRO A 242 -23.90 3.47 13.97
C PRO A 242 -22.74 3.94 13.09
N ARG A 243 -21.58 4.23 13.69
CA ARG A 243 -20.36 4.65 13.00
C ARG A 243 -19.25 3.63 13.27
N PRO A 244 -19.14 2.55 12.48
CA PRO A 244 -18.12 1.51 12.68
C PRO A 244 -16.76 2.01 12.18
N ASP A 245 -16.21 3.04 12.82
CA ASP A 245 -14.88 3.58 12.56
C ASP A 245 -14.07 3.66 13.86
N ILE A 246 -12.75 3.67 13.75
CA ILE A 246 -11.82 3.40 14.86
C ILE A 246 -12.02 4.39 16.03
N VAL A 247 -11.93 5.69 15.76
CA VAL A 247 -11.94 6.72 16.81
C VAL A 247 -13.31 6.81 17.50
N PRO A 248 -14.44 6.94 16.77
CA PRO A 248 -15.76 6.97 17.41
C PRO A 248 -16.05 5.72 18.24
N LEU A 249 -15.57 4.55 17.80
CA LEU A 249 -15.78 3.31 18.52
C LEU A 249 -14.96 3.26 19.83
N LEU A 250 -13.68 3.66 19.79
CA LEU A 250 -12.85 3.73 21.00
C LEU A 250 -13.40 4.76 22.00
N GLU A 251 -13.92 5.89 21.53
CA GLU A 251 -14.61 6.88 22.36
C GLU A 251 -15.88 6.29 23.01
N ALA A 252 -16.71 5.61 22.23
CA ALA A 252 -17.93 4.98 22.72
C ALA A 252 -17.64 3.86 23.74
N LEU A 253 -16.61 3.03 23.49
CA LEU A 253 -16.13 2.04 24.43
C LEU A 253 -15.61 2.70 25.73
N HIS A 254 -14.85 3.79 25.63
CA HIS A 254 -14.41 4.54 26.80
C HIS A 254 -15.60 5.04 27.65
N GLN A 255 -16.64 5.59 27.01
CA GLN A 255 -17.85 6.03 27.71
C GLN A 255 -18.56 4.86 28.39
N ALA A 256 -18.71 3.73 27.71
CA ALA A 256 -19.37 2.54 28.24
C ALA A 256 -18.62 1.89 29.41
N CYS A 257 -17.31 2.08 29.49
CA CYS A 257 -16.48 1.59 30.59
C CYS A 257 -16.45 2.52 31.82
N ARG A 258 -17.05 3.72 31.79
CA ARG A 258 -17.05 4.62 32.95
C ARG A 258 -17.72 3.96 34.16
N ASN A 259 -17.11 4.12 35.35
CA ASN A 259 -17.55 3.50 36.60
C ASN A 259 -17.53 1.95 36.58
N THR A 260 -16.65 1.37 35.78
CA THR A 260 -16.39 -0.08 35.75
C THR A 260 -14.93 -0.36 36.10
N ALA A 261 -14.51 -1.63 36.10
CA ALA A 261 -13.09 -1.99 36.24
C ALA A 261 -12.24 -1.51 35.05
N GLY A 262 -12.88 -1.17 33.93
CA GLY A 262 -12.23 -0.73 32.71
C GLY A 262 -11.92 -1.88 31.75
N ALA A 263 -11.33 -1.51 30.63
CA ALA A 263 -10.92 -2.46 29.60
C ALA A 263 -9.76 -1.88 28.76
N ALA A 264 -8.97 -2.74 28.16
CA ALA A 264 -8.17 -2.43 27.00
C ALA A 264 -8.93 -2.81 25.72
N ALA A 265 -8.65 -2.10 24.64
CA ALA A 265 -9.21 -2.45 23.33
C ALA A 265 -8.28 -2.08 22.18
N GLY A 266 -8.26 -2.92 21.16
CA GLY A 266 -7.64 -2.64 19.87
C GLY A 266 -8.68 -2.76 18.76
N VAL A 267 -8.75 -1.76 17.88
CA VAL A 267 -9.68 -1.73 16.75
C VAL A 267 -8.89 -1.64 15.45
N ALA A 268 -9.10 -2.62 14.58
CA ALA A 268 -8.57 -2.65 13.22
C ALA A 268 -9.71 -2.49 12.20
N ARG A 269 -9.45 -1.73 11.14
CA ARG A 269 -10.33 -1.62 9.97
C ARG A 269 -9.54 -1.97 8.72
N ILE A 270 -10.07 -2.91 7.95
CA ILE A 270 -9.45 -3.45 6.74
C ILE A 270 -10.30 -3.05 5.55
N ASP A 271 -9.67 -2.38 4.60
CA ASP A 271 -10.22 -2.14 3.28
C ASP A 271 -9.59 -3.11 2.27
N PRO A 272 -10.32 -4.15 1.83
CA PRO A 272 -9.77 -5.14 0.92
C PRO A 272 -9.60 -4.61 -0.50
N VAL A 273 -10.31 -3.54 -0.87
CA VAL A 273 -10.25 -2.90 -2.20
C VAL A 273 -9.08 -1.93 -2.25
N ALA A 274 -8.90 -1.11 -1.21
CA ALA A 274 -7.79 -0.17 -1.08
C ALA A 274 -6.50 -0.82 -0.54
N HIS A 275 -6.55 -2.09 -0.14
CA HIS A 275 -5.43 -2.82 0.46
C HIS A 275 -4.85 -2.06 1.67
N LEU A 276 -5.73 -1.57 2.54
CA LEU A 276 -5.35 -0.69 3.64
C LEU A 276 -5.84 -1.25 4.98
N LEU A 277 -4.90 -1.37 5.93
CA LEU A 277 -5.17 -1.59 7.34
C LEU A 277 -5.06 -0.25 8.08
N ARG A 278 -6.08 0.07 8.88
CA ARG A 278 -6.01 1.12 9.89
C ARG A 278 -6.15 0.49 11.27
N TYR A 279 -5.34 0.90 12.24
CA TYR A 279 -5.37 0.35 13.59
C TYR A 279 -5.15 1.44 14.64
N ALA A 280 -5.89 1.36 15.75
CA ALA A 280 -5.53 2.04 16.99
C ALA A 280 -5.96 1.19 18.18
N GLY A 281 -5.22 1.29 19.29
CA GLY A 281 -5.59 0.65 20.54
C GLY A 281 -5.33 1.53 21.75
N VAL A 282 -6.03 1.21 22.83
CA VAL A 282 -5.87 1.77 24.18
C VAL A 282 -5.60 0.61 25.12
N GLY A 283 -4.49 0.67 25.86
CA GLY A 283 -4.04 -0.39 26.77
C GLY A 283 -3.03 -1.34 26.14
N ASN A 284 -3.16 -2.62 26.46
CA ASN A 284 -2.22 -3.72 26.26
C ASN A 284 -2.56 -4.63 25.06
N VAL A 285 -3.69 -4.41 24.36
CA VAL A 285 -4.04 -5.18 23.15
C VAL A 285 -2.95 -4.97 22.08
N ARG A 286 -2.48 -6.07 21.49
CA ARG A 286 -1.41 -6.07 20.49
C ARG A 286 -1.95 -6.40 19.10
N ALA A 287 -1.37 -5.78 18.07
CA ALA A 287 -1.64 -6.10 16.68
C ALA A 287 -0.34 -6.43 15.93
N HIS A 288 -0.34 -7.48 15.12
CA HIS A 288 0.81 -7.89 14.30
C HIS A 288 0.38 -8.20 12.87
N LEU A 289 1.14 -7.72 11.89
CA LEU A 289 0.95 -8.08 10.48
C LEU A 289 2.16 -8.92 10.02
N LEU A 290 1.89 -10.18 9.67
CA LEU A 290 2.86 -11.20 9.30
C LEU A 290 2.70 -11.57 7.81
N GLY A 291 3.75 -11.95 7.09
CA GLY A 291 3.63 -12.38 5.69
C GLY A 291 4.90 -13.03 5.10
N PRO A 292 4.80 -13.59 3.88
CA PRO A 292 5.94 -14.19 3.17
C PRO A 292 6.96 -13.10 2.82
N GLY A 293 8.15 -13.16 3.42
CA GLY A 293 9.17 -12.08 3.34
C GLY A 293 9.23 -11.19 4.58
N SER A 294 8.34 -11.42 5.55
CA SER A 294 8.36 -10.95 6.94
C SER A 294 9.73 -10.61 7.52
N GLY A 295 10.60 -11.61 7.49
CA GLY A 295 11.78 -11.66 8.36
C GLY A 295 11.45 -11.24 9.80
N GLU A 296 12.46 -10.82 10.55
CA GLU A 296 12.29 -10.27 11.90
C GLU A 296 11.53 -8.91 11.94
N ARG A 297 11.04 -8.38 10.80
CA ARG A 297 10.40 -7.06 10.67
C ARG A 297 8.90 -7.13 10.38
N ALA A 298 8.18 -7.99 11.10
CA ALA A 298 6.72 -7.92 11.18
C ALA A 298 6.28 -6.53 11.68
N TRP A 299 5.24 -5.93 11.06
CA TRP A 299 4.67 -4.71 11.60
C TRP A 299 3.97 -5.02 12.93
N ALA A 300 4.21 -4.18 13.94
CA ALA A 300 3.56 -4.25 15.24
C ALA A 300 2.79 -2.95 15.48
N GLY A 301 1.49 -3.07 15.69
CA GLY A 301 0.63 -1.93 15.99
C GLY A 301 0.83 -1.41 17.40
N VAL A 302 1.02 -0.10 17.51
CA VAL A 302 1.18 0.58 18.80
C VAL A 302 -0.19 0.85 19.43
N SER A 303 -0.40 0.35 20.65
CA SER A 303 -1.51 0.74 21.50
C SER A 303 -1.03 1.80 22.50
N ARG A 304 -1.82 2.86 22.70
CA ARG A 304 -1.47 3.93 23.64
C ARG A 304 -1.78 3.49 25.06
N ASN A 305 -0.84 3.72 25.99
CA ASN A 305 -1.05 3.45 27.41
C ASN A 305 -2.29 4.18 27.95
N GLY A 306 -3.26 3.41 28.43
CA GLY A 306 -4.53 3.90 28.95
C GLY A 306 -5.46 2.74 29.31
N VAL A 307 -6.55 3.06 29.98
CA VAL A 307 -7.61 2.11 30.35
C VAL A 307 -8.94 2.78 30.01
N LEU A 308 -9.76 2.12 29.19
CA LEU A 308 -11.10 2.60 28.85
C LEU A 308 -11.93 2.70 30.14
N GLY A 309 -12.69 3.78 30.30
CA GLY A 309 -13.39 4.10 31.56
C GLY A 309 -12.59 4.94 32.56
N ASP A 310 -11.27 5.01 32.43
CA ASP A 310 -10.37 5.79 33.29
C ASP A 310 -9.52 6.77 32.45
N ARG A 311 -8.29 6.37 32.06
CA ARG A 311 -7.40 7.20 31.24
C ARG A 311 -7.55 6.92 29.75
N PHE A 312 -8.16 7.85 29.02
CA PHE A 312 -8.31 7.79 27.55
C PHE A 312 -7.31 8.69 26.81
N PRO A 313 -6.21 8.15 26.26
CA PRO A 313 -5.29 8.92 25.44
C PRO A 313 -5.90 9.22 24.07
N THR A 314 -5.44 10.29 23.41
CA THR A 314 -5.78 10.55 22.01
C THR A 314 -5.44 9.32 21.16
N PRO A 315 -6.42 8.69 20.47
CA PRO A 315 -6.16 7.50 19.67
C PRO A 315 -5.12 7.75 18.58
N PHE A 316 -4.09 6.91 18.52
CA PHE A 316 -3.05 6.98 17.50
C PHE A 316 -3.37 6.01 16.36
N VAL A 317 -4.05 6.53 15.34
CA VAL A 317 -4.45 5.75 14.17
C VAL A 317 -3.24 5.55 13.26
N GLN A 318 -2.76 4.31 13.20
CA GLN A 318 -1.72 3.87 12.29
C GLN A 318 -2.35 3.37 10.99
N GLN A 319 -1.65 3.55 9.88
CA GLN A 319 -2.06 3.08 8.57
C GLN A 319 -0.95 2.24 7.95
N VAL A 320 -1.30 1.08 7.42
CA VAL A 320 -0.36 0.10 6.85
C VAL A 320 -0.96 -0.48 5.58
N ARG A 321 -0.14 -0.60 4.53
CA ARG A 321 -0.55 -1.25 3.28
C ARG A 321 -0.53 -2.77 3.44
N LEU A 322 -1.56 -3.39 2.91
CA LEU A 322 -1.76 -4.82 2.90
C LEU A 322 -1.27 -5.44 1.59
N SER A 323 -0.79 -6.68 1.67
CA SER A 323 -0.39 -7.51 0.54
C SER A 323 -1.02 -8.90 0.64
N PRO A 324 -1.33 -9.56 -0.49
CA PRO A 324 -1.75 -10.95 -0.50
C PRO A 324 -0.75 -11.87 0.23
N GLY A 325 -1.26 -12.88 0.92
CA GLY A 325 -0.48 -13.81 1.74
C GLY A 325 -0.17 -13.31 3.16
N GLN A 326 -0.51 -12.06 3.50
CA GLN A 326 -0.35 -11.56 4.87
C GLN A 326 -1.43 -12.06 5.82
N VAL A 327 -1.12 -12.07 7.11
CA VAL A 327 -2.01 -12.39 8.21
C VAL A 327 -1.92 -11.31 9.27
N LEU A 328 -3.07 -10.71 9.61
CA LEU A 328 -3.24 -9.84 10.76
C LEU A 328 -3.61 -10.68 11.99
N LEU A 329 -2.89 -10.48 13.07
CA LEU A 329 -3.18 -11.00 14.40
C LEU A 329 -3.54 -9.83 15.33
N LEU A 330 -4.64 -9.94 16.06
CA LEU A 330 -4.88 -9.13 17.26
C LEU A 330 -4.89 -10.07 18.47
N CYS A 331 -4.18 -9.71 19.53
CA CYS A 331 -4.02 -10.54 20.73
C CYS A 331 -4.31 -9.72 21.99
N SER A 332 -4.99 -10.32 22.97
CA SER A 332 -4.99 -9.82 24.35
C SER A 332 -3.61 -10.02 25.00
N ASP A 333 -3.41 -9.44 26.17
CA ASP A 333 -2.12 -9.52 26.85
C ASP A 333 -1.78 -10.93 27.37
N GLY A 334 -2.80 -11.73 27.67
CA GLY A 334 -2.68 -13.13 28.03
C GLY A 334 -2.10 -14.04 26.93
N VAL A 335 -1.93 -13.57 25.69
CA VAL A 335 -1.14 -14.28 24.66
C VAL A 335 0.29 -13.74 24.62
N SER A 336 1.28 -14.56 24.97
CA SER A 336 2.72 -14.18 25.06
C SER A 336 3.25 -13.36 23.87
N GLU A 337 4.01 -12.29 24.17
CA GLU A 337 4.60 -11.36 23.18
C GLU A 337 5.60 -12.00 22.21
N SER A 338 6.29 -13.05 22.66
CA SER A 338 7.27 -13.75 21.83
C SER A 338 6.60 -14.55 20.71
N LEU A 339 5.30 -14.84 20.85
CA LEU A 339 4.51 -15.70 19.97
C LEU A 339 5.21 -17.03 19.63
N GLY A 340 6.08 -17.52 20.52
CA GLY A 340 6.61 -18.88 20.52
C GLY A 340 7.20 -19.43 19.21
N GLY A 341 7.74 -18.57 18.32
CA GLY A 341 8.30 -19.00 17.03
C GLY A 341 7.43 -18.72 15.80
N PHE A 342 6.21 -18.20 15.95
CA PHE A 342 5.37 -17.74 14.83
C PHE A 342 6.00 -16.61 14.00
N ARG A 343 6.97 -15.89 14.59
CA ARG A 343 7.76 -14.85 13.88
C ARG A 343 8.64 -15.40 12.76
N GLY A 344 8.97 -16.70 12.78
CA GLY A 344 9.84 -17.36 11.79
C GLY A 344 9.12 -17.89 10.53
N GLY A 345 7.79 -17.81 10.50
CA GLY A 345 6.96 -18.28 9.40
C GLY A 345 5.58 -18.67 9.93
N LEU A 346 4.53 -18.06 9.37
CA LEU A 346 3.16 -18.53 9.58
C LEU A 346 3.13 -20.02 9.16
N PRO A 347 2.64 -20.95 10.00
CA PRO A 347 2.47 -22.33 9.58
C PRO A 347 1.66 -22.35 8.29
N GLY A 348 2.25 -22.97 7.26
CA GLY A 348 1.63 -23.11 5.95
C GLY A 348 0.22 -23.71 6.04
N THR A 349 -0.58 -23.45 5.00
CA THR A 349 -1.90 -24.03 4.70
C THR A 349 -3.01 -23.96 5.77
N SER A 350 -2.74 -23.52 6.99
CA SER A 350 -3.75 -23.45 8.06
C SER A 350 -4.74 -22.32 7.80
N ASP A 351 -6.03 -22.64 7.86
CA ASP A 351 -7.10 -21.66 7.78
C ASP A 351 -7.09 -20.72 9.00
N ALA A 352 -7.80 -19.60 8.90
CA ALA A 352 -7.77 -18.58 9.95
C ALA A 352 -8.25 -19.10 11.33
N PRO A 353 -9.30 -19.94 11.44
CA PRO A 353 -9.71 -20.54 12.70
C PRO A 353 -8.65 -21.46 13.33
N ALA A 354 -8.06 -22.38 12.56
CA ALA A 354 -7.02 -23.27 13.09
C ALA A 354 -5.81 -22.48 13.58
N LEU A 355 -5.45 -21.42 12.87
CA LEU A 355 -4.36 -20.52 13.28
C LEU A 355 -4.67 -19.80 14.59
N ALA A 356 -5.90 -19.30 14.78
CA ALA A 356 -6.31 -18.65 16.03
C ALA A 356 -6.21 -19.63 17.22
N HIS A 357 -6.71 -20.85 17.05
CA HIS A 357 -6.62 -21.91 18.04
C HIS A 357 -5.16 -22.27 18.36
N GLN A 358 -4.29 -22.37 17.35
CA GLN A 358 -2.88 -22.68 17.54
C GLN A 358 -2.16 -21.58 18.35
N VAL A 359 -2.44 -20.30 18.05
CA VAL A 359 -1.84 -19.19 18.79
C VAL A 359 -2.24 -19.22 20.27
N VAL A 360 -3.52 -19.37 20.57
CA VAL A 360 -3.99 -19.39 21.98
C VAL A 360 -3.51 -20.64 22.72
N SER A 361 -3.52 -21.81 22.09
CA SER A 361 -3.06 -23.05 22.74
C SER A 361 -1.56 -23.07 23.02
N GLN A 362 -0.73 -22.48 22.16
CA GLN A 362 0.73 -22.49 22.30
C GLN A 362 1.28 -21.29 23.07
N CYS A 363 0.63 -20.13 22.97
CA CYS A 363 1.15 -18.87 23.51
C CYS A 363 0.28 -18.26 24.63
N GLY A 364 -0.93 -18.80 24.89
CA GLY A 364 -1.81 -18.28 25.93
C GLY A 364 -1.34 -18.66 27.35
N GLN A 365 -1.22 -17.68 28.23
CA GLN A 365 -0.80 -17.83 29.63
C GLN A 365 -1.92 -18.43 30.49
N ALA A 366 -1.66 -19.54 31.19
CA ALA A 366 -2.73 -20.29 31.88
C ALA A 366 -3.47 -19.49 32.97
N LEU A 367 -2.78 -18.57 33.63
CA LEU A 367 -3.33 -17.76 34.73
C LEU A 367 -4.05 -16.50 34.25
N ASP A 368 -4.29 -16.39 32.95
CA ASP A 368 -4.95 -15.23 32.36
C ASP A 368 -5.95 -15.63 31.28
N ASP A 369 -6.88 -14.73 31.01
CA ASP A 369 -7.73 -14.79 29.83
C ASP A 369 -6.85 -14.64 28.58
N ALA A 370 -7.11 -15.42 27.53
CA ALA A 370 -6.31 -15.37 26.31
C ALA A 370 -7.20 -15.40 25.08
N ALA A 371 -7.08 -14.38 24.24
CA ALA A 371 -7.83 -14.24 23.01
C ALA A 371 -6.93 -13.87 21.83
N CYS A 372 -7.21 -14.47 20.67
CA CYS A 372 -6.55 -14.14 19.41
C CYS A 372 -7.56 -14.05 18.26
N ALA A 373 -7.54 -12.93 17.55
CA ALA A 373 -8.23 -12.73 16.29
C ALA A 373 -7.25 -12.83 15.13
N VAL A 374 -7.64 -13.55 14.08
CA VAL A 374 -6.84 -13.79 12.88
C VAL A 374 -7.61 -13.33 11.66
N VAL A 375 -6.98 -12.52 10.80
CA VAL A 375 -7.47 -12.22 9.44
C VAL A 375 -6.39 -12.57 8.43
N ARG A 376 -6.64 -13.57 7.58
CA ARG A 376 -5.75 -13.94 6.47
C ARG A 376 -6.21 -13.25 5.19
N LEU A 377 -5.24 -12.71 4.45
CA LEU A 377 -5.43 -11.96 3.22
C LEU A 377 -4.91 -12.82 2.05
N ALA A 378 -5.75 -13.12 1.07
CA ALA A 378 -5.44 -13.96 -0.08
C ALA A 378 -5.67 -13.25 -1.41
#